data_AF-A0A1Z1MEX8-F1
#
_entry.id   AF-A0A1Z1MEX8-F1
#
_cell.length_a   1.000
_cell.length_b   1.000
_cell.length_c   1.000
_cell.angle_alpha   90.00
_cell.angle_beta   90.00
_cell.angle_gamma   90.00
#
_symmetry.space_group_name_H-M   'P 1'
#
loop_
_entity.id
_entity.type
_entity.pdbx_description
1 polymer ?
#
loop_
_entity_poly.entity_id
_entity_poly.type
_entity_poly.pdbx_seq_one_letter_code
_entity_poly.pdbx_strand_id
1 'polypeptide(L)' 'MENIWSVKIALIMIICNLLSIGIGRYAINVRDLRPSIPLIGLKGLGLPELLATTSLGHMIGAGTILGLRSIHYL' A
#
# COMPACT_ATOMS: atom_id res chain seq x y z
N MET A 1 -18.62 1.64 22.13
CA MET A 1 -17.97 0.91 21.02
C MET A 1 -17.33 1.95 20.14
N GLU A 2 -16.07 2.30 20.43
CA GLU A 2 -15.28 3.20 19.59
C GLU A 2 -15.22 2.60 18.19
N ASN A 3 -15.62 3.35 17.16
CA ASN A 3 -15.52 2.90 15.78
C ASN A 3 -14.05 2.71 15.44
N ILE A 4 -13.57 1.46 15.53
CA ILE A 4 -12.20 1.04 15.20
C ILE A 4 -11.83 1.45 13.76
N TRP A 5 -12.83 1.71 12.93
CA TRP A 5 -12.66 2.18 11.56
C TRP A 5 -13.22 3.60 11.40
N SER A 6 -12.35 4.53 11.01
CA SER A 6 -12.66 5.95 10.81
C SER A 6 -12.10 6.42 9.47
N VAL A 7 -12.69 7.46 8.88
CA VAL A 7 -12.24 8.06 7.61
C VAL A 7 -10.76 8.46 7.68
N LYS A 8 -10.28 8.89 8.88
CA LYS A 8 -8.86 9.18 9.12
C LYS A 8 -7.96 7.96 8.89
N ILE A 9 -8.39 6.78 9.38
CA ILE A 9 -7.65 5.52 9.25
C ILE A 9 -7.61 5.07 7.79
N ALA A 10 -8.73 5.19 7.08
CA ALA A 10 -8.80 4.88 5.65
C ALA A 10 -7.85 5.78 4.83
N LEU A 11 -7.80 7.08 5.15
CA LEU A 11 -6.90 8.03 4.48
C LEU A 11 -5.42 7.69 4.70
N ILE A 12 -5.04 7.34 5.93
CA ILE A 12 -3.68 6.89 6.26
C ILE A 12 -3.32 5.62 5.48
N MET A 13 -4.23 4.64 5.42
CA MET A 13 -4.01 3.40 4.68
C MET A 13 -3.81 3.63 3.16
N ILE A 14 -4.58 4.54 2.57
CA ILE A 14 -4.41 4.91 1.15
C ILE A 14 -3.05 5.54 0.91
N ILE A 15 -2.60 6.45 1.79
CA ILE A 15 -1.28 7.09 1.70
C ILE A 15 -0.16 6.05 1.81
N CYS A 16 -0.23 5.13 2.78
CA CYS A 16 0.77 4.06 2.93
C CYS A 16 0.84 3.15 1.71
N ASN A 17 -0.31 2.80 1.11
CA ASN A 17 -0.34 2.03 -0.14
C ASN A 17 0.29 2.80 -1.31
N LEU A 18 -0.01 4.09 -1.46
CA LEU A 18 0.54 4.90 -2.54
C LEU A 18 2.07 5.06 -2.43
N LEU A 19 2.58 5.26 -1.20
CA LEU A 19 4.01 5.27 -0.91
C LEU A 19 4.66 3.92 -1.24
N SER A 20 4.04 2.82 -0.84
CA SER A 20 4.53 1.47 -1.12
C SER A 20 4.60 1.15 -2.62
N ILE A 21 3.58 1.56 -3.39
CA ILE A 21 3.58 1.43 -4.86
C ILE A 21 4.72 2.26 -5.47
N GLY A 22 4.94 3.47 -4.97
CA GLY A 22 6.06 4.31 -5.38
C GLY A 22 7.41 3.64 -5.11
N ILE A 23 7.62 3.12 -3.89
CA ILE A 23 8.84 2.41 -3.51
C ILE A 23 9.03 1.15 -4.34
N GLY A 24 7.98 0.34 -4.53
CA GLY A 24 8.03 -0.86 -5.36
C GLY A 24 8.43 -0.58 -6.80
N ARG A 25 8.01 0.57 -7.35
CA ARG A 25 8.43 0.99 -8.69
C ARG A 25 9.94 1.26 -8.80
N TYR A 26 10.64 1.57 -7.71
CA TYR A 26 12.10 1.71 -7.72
C TYR A 26 12.82 0.45 -7.21
N ALA A 27 12.22 -0.29 -6.29
CA ALA A 27 12.82 -1.46 -5.66
C ALA A 27 12.71 -2.75 -6.50
N ILE A 28 11.68 -2.86 -7.35
CA ILE A 28 11.47 -4.06 -8.17
C ILE A 28 12.38 -4.01 -9.40
N ASN A 29 13.39 -4.89 -9.36
CA ASN A 29 14.42 -5.04 -10.38
C ASN A 29 14.02 -6.07 -11.47
N VAL A 30 13.31 -7.12 -11.08
CA VAL A 30 12.69 -8.10 -12.00
C VAL A 30 11.25 -7.71 -12.27
N ARG A 31 11.07 -6.95 -13.35
CA ARG A 31 9.77 -6.61 -13.92
C ARG A 31 9.37 -7.74 -14.88
N ASP A 32 8.08 -7.92 -15.11
CA ASP A 32 7.55 -8.85 -16.13
C ASP A 32 7.56 -10.36 -15.80
N LEU A 33 7.32 -10.76 -14.53
CA LEU A 33 6.75 -12.10 -14.30
C LEU A 33 5.30 -12.11 -14.80
N ARG A 34 5.13 -12.47 -16.08
CA ARG A 34 3.90 -12.72 -16.86
C ARG A 34 2.72 -13.15 -15.97
N PRO A 35 1.91 -12.20 -15.46
CA PRO A 35 0.77 -11.69 -16.20
C PRO A 35 0.67 -10.15 -16.12
N SER A 36 0.92 -9.49 -17.25
CA SER A 36 0.77 -8.04 -17.38
C SER A 36 -0.70 -7.69 -17.57
N ILE A 37 -1.32 -7.03 -16.59
CA ILE A 37 -2.64 -6.41 -16.79
C ILE A 37 -2.41 -5.09 -17.52
N PRO A 38 -3.21 -4.75 -18.55
CA PRO A 38 -3.27 -3.39 -19.06
C PRO A 38 -4.05 -2.52 -18.07
N LEU A 39 -3.50 -2.27 -16.88
CA LEU A 39 -4.07 -1.32 -15.92
C LEU A 39 -3.47 0.06 -16.20
N ILE A 40 -4.31 0.93 -16.77
CA ILE A 40 -4.23 2.40 -16.84
C ILE A 40 -2.82 2.98 -16.58
N GLY A 41 -2.10 3.27 -17.67
CA GLY A 41 -0.97 4.22 -17.68
C GLY A 41 0.36 3.78 -17.06
N LEU A 42 0.42 2.68 -16.29
CA LEU A 42 1.67 2.14 -15.75
C LEU A 42 2.18 0.99 -16.63
N LYS A 43 2.78 1.36 -17.77
CA LYS A 43 3.48 0.43 -18.67
C LYS A 43 4.57 -0.31 -17.88
N GLY A 44 4.33 -1.58 -17.55
CA GLY A 44 5.30 -2.47 -16.89
C GLY A 44 5.13 -2.71 -15.39
N LEU A 45 3.92 -2.55 -14.83
CA LEU A 45 3.60 -3.02 -13.47
C LEU A 45 2.75 -4.31 -13.59
N GLY A 46 3.37 -5.47 -13.39
CA GLY A 46 2.67 -6.75 -13.42
C GLY A 46 1.66 -6.91 -12.27
N LEU A 47 0.71 -7.83 -12.42
CA LEU A 47 -0.12 -8.35 -11.31
C LEU A 47 0.66 -8.62 -10.02
N PRO A 48 1.77 -9.38 -10.07
CA PRO A 48 2.52 -9.70 -8.87
C PRO A 48 3.15 -8.46 -8.23
N GLU A 49 3.57 -7.48 -9.02
CA GLU A 49 4.17 -6.24 -8.52
C GLU A 49 3.13 -5.36 -7.81
N LEU A 50 1.93 -5.24 -8.38
CA LEU A 50 0.84 -4.49 -7.76
C LEU A 50 0.38 -5.17 -6.45
N LEU A 51 0.24 -6.50 -6.46
CA LEU A 51 -0.15 -7.27 -5.27
C LEU A 51 0.93 -7.22 -4.19
N ALA A 52 2.20 -7.34 -4.55
CA ALA A 52 3.31 -7.25 -3.60
C ALA A 52 3.38 -5.86 -2.95
N THR A 53 3.29 -4.80 -3.76
CA THR A 53 3.36 -3.41 -3.26
C THR A 53 2.15 -3.03 -2.41
N THR A 54 0.95 -3.44 -2.79
CA THR A 54 -0.24 -3.20 -1.96
C THR A 54 -0.21 -4.02 -0.66
N SER A 55 0.30 -5.25 -0.68
CA SER A 55 0.49 -6.05 0.54
C SER A 55 1.50 -5.42 1.50
N LEU A 56 2.62 -4.92 0.97
CA LEU A 56 3.62 -4.16 1.74
C LEU A 56 3.03 -2.85 2.28
N GLY A 57 2.21 -2.17 1.48
CA GLY A 57 1.48 -0.97 1.91
C GLY A 57 0.52 -1.23 3.06
N HIS A 58 -0.15 -2.39 3.07
CA HIS A 58 -1.01 -2.81 4.19
C HIS A 58 -0.21 -3.13 5.46
N MET A 59 0.97 -3.76 5.34
CA MET A 59 1.85 -4.01 6.49
C MET A 59 2.29 -2.70 7.14
N ILE A 60 2.78 -1.75 6.34
CA ILE A 60 3.18 -0.42 6.83
C ILE A 60 1.98 0.34 7.38
N GLY A 61 0.84 0.31 6.69
CA GLY A 61 -0.39 0.98 7.11
C GLY A 61 -0.89 0.48 8.46
N ALA A 62 -0.96 -0.84 8.65
CA ALA A 62 -1.37 -1.45 9.92
C ALA A 62 -0.41 -1.06 11.07
N GLY A 63 0.91 -1.10 10.83
CA GLY A 63 1.90 -0.66 11.82
C GLY A 63 1.76 0.83 12.18
N THR A 64 1.53 1.68 11.19
CA THR A 64 1.35 3.13 11.37
C THR A 64 0.07 3.43 12.15
N ILE A 65 -1.05 2.81 11.80
CA ILE A 65 -2.33 2.97 12.50
C ILE A 65 -2.21 2.52 13.96
N LEU A 66 -1.56 1.37 14.20
CA LEU A 66 -1.35 0.86 15.55
C LEU A 66 -0.43 1.80 16.36
N GLY A 67 0.62 2.34 15.75
CA GLY A 67 1.53 3.31 16.36
C GLY A 67 0.84 4.62 16.73
N LEU A 68 0.08 5.22 15.81
CA LEU A 68 -0.65 6.47 16.09
C LEU A 68 -1.72 6.28 17.17
N ARG A 69 -2.39 5.11 17.20
CA ARG A 69 -3.33 4.75 18.26
C ARG A 69 -2.62 4.60 19.61
N SER A 70 -1.41 4.03 19.63
CA SER A 70 -0.61 3.91 20.85
C SER A 70 -0.19 5.26 21.44
N ILE A 71 -0.04 6.29 20.58
CA ILE A 71 0.31 7.67 20.99
C ILE A 71 -0.97 8.48 21.31
N HIS A 72 -2.16 7.85 21.31
CA HIS A 72 -3.46 8.47 21.59
C HIS A 72 -3.83 9.61 20.61
N TYR A 73 -3.21 9.65 19.43
CA TYR A 73 -3.51 10.63 18.39
C TYR A 73 -4.76 10.25 17.57
N LEU A 74 -5.09 8.96 17.59
CA LEU A 74 -6.23 8.30 16.94
C LEU A 74 -7.00 7.49 17.98
#